data_AF-A0A9D7WSZ7-F1
#
_entry.id   AF-A0A9D7WSZ7-F1
#
_cell.length_a   1.000
_cell.length_b   1.000
_cell.length_c   1.000
_cell.angle_alpha   90.00
_cell.angle_beta   90.00
_cell.angle_gamma   90.00
#
_symmetry.space_group_name_H-M   'P 1'
#
loop_
_entity.id
_entity.type
_entity.pdbx_description
1 polymer ?
#
loop_
_entity_poly.entity_id
_entity_poly.type
_entity_poly.pdbx_seq_one_letter_code
_entity_poly.pdbx_strand_id
1 'polypeptide(L)' 'MNTVQIIAFTHRQFNFDEIGLFHLDDKQRIDILTNLKTNLDINELMYLSTCNRVEFIVSQEKKIT' A
#
# COMPACT_ATOMS: atom_id res chain seq x y z
N MET A 1 -19.63 -9.35 0.61
CA MET A 1 -18.68 -9.64 -0.49
C MET A 1 -17.54 -8.67 -0.32
N ASN A 2 -16.32 -9.15 0.00
CA ASN A 2 -15.20 -8.25 0.25
C ASN A 2 -14.86 -7.46 -1.01
N THR A 3 -14.64 -6.16 -0.85
CA THR A 3 -14.16 -5.29 -1.92
C THR A 3 -12.65 -5.22 -1.87
N VAL A 4 -12.02 -5.36 -3.04
CA VAL A 4 -10.58 -5.16 -3.19
C VAL A 4 -10.35 -3.76 -3.75
N GLN A 5 -9.52 -2.99 -3.06
CA GLN A 5 -9.11 -1.65 -3.46
C GLN A 5 -7.60 -1.61 -3.60
N ILE A 6 -7.13 -0.90 -4.63
CA ILE A 6 -5.70 -0.74 -4.89
C ILE A 6 -5.39 0.75 -4.91
N ILE A 7 -4.48 1.16 -4.03
CA ILE A 7 -3.87 2.49 -4.04
C ILE A 7 -2.50 2.31 -4.69
N ALA A 8 -2.35 2.82 -5.92
CA ALA A 8 -1.16 2.58 -6.75
C ALA A 8 -0.46 3.89 -7.13
N PHE A 9 0.84 3.95 -6.85
CA PHE A 9 1.77 4.96 -7.35
C PHE A 9 2.57 4.32 -8.47
N THR A 10 2.46 4.85 -9.69
CA THR A 10 3.10 4.24 -10.87
C THR A 10 3.84 5.28 -11.70
N HIS A 11 4.84 4.83 -12.46
CA HIS A 11 5.61 5.67 -13.39
C HIS A 11 4.78 6.41 -14.45
N ARG A 12 3.48 6.06 -14.60
CA ARG A 12 2.56 6.76 -15.51
C ARG A 12 2.04 8.07 -14.93
N GLN A 13 2.05 8.22 -13.60
CA GLN A 13 1.57 9.40 -12.89
C GLN A 13 2.65 10.10 -12.05
N PHE A 14 3.68 9.38 -11.66
CA PHE A 14 4.79 9.87 -10.82
C PHE A 14 6.12 9.59 -11.50
N ASN A 15 7.13 10.42 -11.23
CA ASN A 15 8.50 10.10 -11.62
C ASN A 15 9.14 9.09 -10.65
N PHE A 16 10.33 8.57 -10.99
CA PHE A 16 10.97 7.53 -10.16
C PHE A 16 11.34 8.00 -8.76
N ASP A 17 11.81 9.25 -8.63
CA ASP A 17 12.19 9.82 -7.34
C ASP A 17 10.98 9.96 -6.42
N GLU A 18 9.83 10.36 -6.97
CA GLU A 18 8.56 10.44 -6.26
C GLU A 18 8.04 9.06 -5.83
N ILE A 19 8.16 8.03 -6.69
CA ILE A 19 7.78 6.65 -6.33
C ILE A 19 8.65 6.14 -5.18
N GLY A 20 9.95 6.49 -5.18
CA GLY A 20 10.89 6.13 -4.12
C GLY A 20 10.47 6.61 -2.74
N LEU A 21 9.74 7.73 -2.64
CA LEU A 21 9.22 8.25 -1.37
C LEU A 21 8.21 7.32 -0.69
N PHE A 22 7.54 6.46 -1.47
CA PHE A 22 6.55 5.49 -0.97
C PHE A 22 7.16 4.10 -0.70
N HIS A 23 8.44 3.90 -1.02
CA HIS A 23 9.12 2.64 -0.76
C HIS A 23 9.42 2.47 0.74
N LEU A 24 8.92 1.39 1.34
CA LEU A 24 9.24 0.99 2.70
C LEU A 24 10.48 0.08 2.75
N ASP A 25 11.49 0.51 3.51
CA ASP A 25 12.68 -0.28 3.83
C ASP A 25 12.29 -1.62 4.49
N ASP A 26 13.01 -2.69 4.15
CA ASP A 26 12.72 -4.05 4.63
C ASP A 26 12.63 -4.14 6.16
N LYS A 27 13.44 -3.37 6.89
CA LYS A 27 13.51 -3.42 8.36
C LYS A 27 12.28 -2.79 9.03
N GLN A 28 11.64 -1.82 8.38
CA GLN A 28 10.51 -1.07 8.95
C GLN A 28 9.18 -1.45 8.31
N ARG A 29 9.20 -2.14 7.16
CA ARG A 29 8.02 -2.48 6.36
C ARG A 29 6.94 -3.18 7.17
N ILE A 30 7.30 -4.24 7.90
CA ILE A 30 6.30 -5.03 8.64
C ILE A 30 5.65 -4.19 9.75
N ASP A 31 6.44 -3.41 10.48
CA ASP A 31 5.92 -2.57 11.58
C ASP A 31 4.99 -1.48 11.04
N ILE A 32 5.37 -0.80 9.96
CA ILE A 32 4.56 0.25 9.32
C ILE A 32 3.25 -0.35 8.78
N LEU A 33 3.33 -1.46 8.04
CA LEU A 33 2.13 -2.10 7.46
C LEU A 33 1.20 -2.67 8.54
N THR A 34 1.76 -3.22 9.63
CA THR A 34 0.96 -3.70 10.77
C THR A 34 0.25 -2.55 11.45
N ASN A 35 0.98 -1.46 11.73
CA ASN A 35 0.40 -0.26 12.33
C ASN A 35 -0.70 0.34 11.43
N LEU A 36 -0.47 0.41 10.11
CA LEU A 36 -1.46 0.87 9.14
C LEU A 36 -2.71 -0.02 9.12
N LYS A 37 -2.51 -1.34 9.07
CA LYS A 37 -3.60 -2.32 9.11
C LYS A 37 -4.46 -2.16 10.37
N THR A 38 -3.82 -2.04 11.53
CA THR A 38 -4.50 -1.91 12.83
C THR A 38 -5.22 -0.57 12.97
N ASN A 39 -4.60 0.54 12.60
CA ASN A 39 -5.21 1.87 12.75
C ASN A 39 -6.38 2.12 11.80
N LEU A 40 -6.39 1.47 10.64
CA LEU A 40 -7.43 1.60 9.64
C LEU A 40 -8.48 0.48 9.68
N ASP A 41 -8.37 -0.46 10.64
CA ASP A 41 -9.25 -1.62 10.78
C ASP A 41 -9.39 -2.44 9.49
N ILE A 42 -8.26 -2.64 8.80
CA ILE A 42 -8.20 -3.36 7.53
C ILE A 42 -8.09 -4.87 7.80
N ASN A 43 -8.95 -5.68 7.17
CA ASN A 43 -8.90 -7.14 7.30
C ASN A 43 -7.63 -7.75 6.68
N GLU A 44 -7.31 -7.35 5.45
CA GLU A 44 -6.18 -7.86 4.69
C GLU A 44 -5.47 -6.73 3.95
N LEU A 45 -4.13 -6.69 4.07
CA LEU A 45 -3.27 -5.70 3.45
C LEU A 45 -2.10 -6.41 2.78
N MET A 46 -1.91 -6.16 1.48
CA MET A 46 -0.74 -6.55 0.72
C MET A 46 -0.01 -5.29 0.23
N TYR A 47 1.32 -5.34 0.27
CA TYR A 47 2.20 -4.28 -0.20
C TYR A 47 3.12 -4.83 -1.29
N LEU A 48 3.11 -4.19 -2.46
CA LEU A 48 3.99 -4.51 -3.58
C LEU A 48 4.81 -3.27 -3.94
N SER A 49 6.13 -3.40 -3.95
CA SER A 49 7.02 -2.31 -4.32
C SER A 49 8.13 -2.79 -5.23
N THR A 50 8.31 -2.07 -6.33
CA THR A 50 9.43 -2.21 -7.26
C THR A 50 9.90 -0.80 -7.67
N CYS A 51 10.93 -0.71 -8.52
CA CYS A 51 11.40 0.58 -9.03
C CYS A 51 10.33 1.38 -9.80
N ASN A 52 9.31 0.71 -10.37
CA ASN A 52 8.35 1.34 -11.27
C ASN A 52 6.95 1.54 -10.67
N ARG A 53 6.71 0.97 -9.48
CA ARG A 53 5.41 1.00 -8.80
C ARG A 53 5.51 0.77 -7.30
N VAL A 54 4.61 1.39 -6.55
CA VAL A 54 4.26 1.03 -5.18
C VAL A 54 2.75 0.86 -5.10
N GLU A 55 2.29 -0.27 -4.60
CA GLU A 55 0.87 -0.60 -4.52
C GLU A 55 0.51 -1.08 -3.10
N PHE A 56 -0.54 -0.50 -2.53
CA PHE A 56 -1.22 -0.97 -1.33
C PHE A 56 -2.54 -1.59 -1.75
N ILE A 57 -2.67 -2.89 -1.54
CA ILE A 57 -3.83 -3.69 -1.93
C ILE A 57 -4.57 -4.05 -0.65
N VAL A 58 -5.80 -3.56 -0.54
CA VAL A 58 -6.64 -3.68 0.64
C VAL A 58 -7.87 -4.51 0.30
N SER A 59 -8.17 -5.51 1.12
CA SER A 59 -9.39 -6.31 1.03
C SER A 59 -10.18 -6.13 2.34
N GLN A 60 -11.41 -5.63 2.20
CA GLN A 60 -12.31 -5.35 3.33
C GLN A 60 -13.77 -5.28 2.91
N GLU A 61 -14.68 -5.41 3.89
CA GLU A 61 -16.12 -5.39 3.65
C GLU A 61 -16.66 -3.99 3.33
N LYS A 62 -16.11 -2.96 3.99
CA LYS A 62 -16.45 -1.55 3.75
C LYS A 62 -15.41 -0.92 2.82
N LYS A 63 -15.76 0.18 2.16
CA LYS A 63 -14.82 0.93 1.32
C LYS A 63 -13.97 1.85 2.20
N ILE A 64 -12.65 1.93 1.96
CA ILE A 64 -11.82 2.98 2.56
C ILE A 64 -12.33 4.31 1.98
N THR A 65 -12.74 5.23 2.86
CA THR A 65 -13.29 6.55 2.52
C THR A 65 -12.33 7.62 2.98
#